data_AF-A0A6S6RZJ1-F1
#
_entry.id   AF-A0A6S6RZJ1-F1
#
_cell.length_a   1.000
_cell.length_b   1.000
_cell.length_c   1.000
_cell.angle_alpha   90.00
_cell.angle_beta   90.00
_cell.angle_gamma   90.00
#
_symmetry.space_group_name_H-M   'P 1'
#
loop_
_entity.id
_entity.type
_entity.pdbx_description
1 polymer ?
#
loop_
_entity_poly.entity_id
_entity_poly.type
_entity_poly.pdbx_seq_one_letter_code
_entity_poly.pdbx_strand_id
1 'polypeptide(L)'
;MGNTDLKNIKISVVSDNFVIGNKEKTESMTFKGLNIQSDLSLTPFNFYSGKQTLNISDINFNTDDIKFSFKNFAINLDSVLKDDSIDDKISYNINNLIAKEKT
;
A
#
# COMPACT_ATOMS: atom_id res chain seq x y z
N MET A 1 -14.00 -12.97 29.85
CA MET A 1 -13.48 -13.07 28.48
C MET A 1 -13.77 -11.75 27.80
N GLY A 2 -12.74 -10.90 27.63
CA GLY A 2 -12.91 -9.56 27.08
C GLY A 2 -13.07 -9.64 25.56
N ASN A 3 -14.30 -9.56 25.06
CA ASN A 3 -14.52 -9.31 23.65
C ASN A 3 -14.24 -7.82 23.41
N THR A 4 -12.99 -7.47 23.10
CA THR A 4 -12.70 -6.16 22.53
C THR A 4 -13.29 -6.14 21.14
N ASP A 5 -14.53 -5.68 21.02
CA ASP A 5 -15.08 -5.27 19.74
C ASP A 5 -14.15 -4.16 19.21
N LEU A 6 -13.32 -4.51 18.23
CA LEU A 6 -12.40 -3.60 17.54
C LEU A 6 -13.22 -2.60 16.73
N LYS A 7 -13.85 -1.63 17.39
CA LYS A 7 -14.73 -0.65 16.73
C LYS A 7 -13.98 0.24 15.76
N ASN A 8 -12.71 0.51 16.03
CA ASN A 8 -11.86 1.33 15.19
C ASN A 8 -10.50 0.65 15.00
N ILE A 9 -9.96 0.69 13.78
CA ILE A 9 -8.64 0.20 13.42
C ILE A 9 -7.84 1.38 12.89
N LYS A 10 -6.72 1.67 13.57
CA LYS A 10 -5.72 2.63 13.09
C LYS A 10 -4.41 1.90 12.87
N ILE A 11 -3.91 1.94 11.65
CA ILE A 11 -2.64 1.31 11.25
C ILE A 11 -1.75 2.41 10.68
N SER A 12 -0.48 2.42 11.08
CA SER A 12 0.55 3.23 10.45
C SER A 12 1.84 2.43 10.33
N VAL A 13 2.34 2.31 9.11
CA VAL A 13 3.66 1.75 8.82
C VAL A 13 4.42 2.76 7.99
N VAL A 14 5.53 3.26 8.53
CA VAL A 14 6.42 4.19 7.85
C VAL A 14 7.81 3.56 7.82
N SER A 15 8.39 3.45 6.62
CA SER A 15 9.73 2.92 6.43
C SER A 15 10.46 3.69 5.33
N ASP A 16 11.72 4.04 5.61
CA ASP A 16 12.59 4.69 4.63
C ASP A 16 12.92 3.73 3.48
N ASN A 17 13.18 2.46 3.80
CA ASN A 17 13.48 1.42 2.82
C ASN A 17 12.89 0.08 3.29
N PHE A 18 12.00 -0.49 2.49
CA PHE A 18 11.53 -1.87 2.65
C PHE A 18 12.06 -2.69 1.48
N VAL A 19 12.79 -3.76 1.79
CA VAL A 19 13.48 -4.59 0.78
C VAL A 19 12.95 -6.02 0.87
N ILE A 20 12.40 -6.50 -0.24
CA ILE A 20 12.07 -7.92 -0.43
C ILE A 20 13.11 -8.46 -1.40
N GLY A 21 13.78 -9.55 -1.06
CA GLY A 21 14.74 -10.19 -1.96
C GLY A 21 14.94 -11.65 -1.66
N ASN A 22 15.52 -12.36 -2.62
CA ASN A 22 15.93 -13.75 -2.39
C ASN A 22 17.10 -13.81 -1.40
N LYS A 23 17.36 -15.00 -0.86
CA LYS A 23 18.41 -15.22 0.17
C LYS A 23 19.79 -14.77 -0.32
N GLU A 24 20.07 -14.95 -1.60
CA GLU A 24 21.34 -14.63 -2.25
C GLU A 24 21.45 -13.15 -2.66
N LYS A 25 20.37 -12.38 -2.52
CA LYS A 25 20.24 -10.95 -2.87
C LYS A 25 20.54 -10.63 -4.35
N THR A 26 20.46 -11.61 -5.24
CA THR A 26 20.58 -11.40 -6.69
C THR A 26 19.31 -10.75 -7.24
N GLU A 27 18.15 -11.12 -6.67
CA GLU A 27 16.86 -10.57 -7.02
C GLU A 27 16.28 -9.79 -5.85
N SER A 28 15.88 -8.55 -6.10
CA SER A 28 15.28 -7.71 -5.06
C SER A 28 14.31 -6.68 -5.60
N MET A 29 13.36 -6.34 -4.75
CA MET A 29 12.47 -5.20 -4.87
C MET A 29 12.71 -4.29 -3.68
N THR A 30 13.06 -3.03 -3.95
CA THR A 30 13.25 -2.00 -2.93
C THR A 30 12.15 -0.97 -3.06
N PHE A 31 11.38 -0.79 -1.99
CA PHE A 31 10.37 0.24 -1.82
C PHE A 31 10.95 1.34 -0.92
N LYS A 32 11.13 2.54 -1.46
CA LYS A 32 11.64 3.69 -0.70
C LYS A 32 10.50 4.60 -0.27
N GLY A 33 10.55 5.06 0.97
CA GLY A 33 9.52 5.92 1.56
C GLY A 33 8.15 5.24 1.56
N LEU A 34 8.09 3.99 2.04
CA LEU A 34 6.85 3.26 2.23
C LEU A 34 6.07 3.93 3.36
N ASN A 35 4.82 4.29 3.08
CA ASN A 35 3.88 4.82 4.04
C ASN A 35 2.52 4.16 3.83
N ILE A 36 2.11 3.35 4.81
CA ILE A 36 0.78 2.72 4.87
C ILE A 36 0.04 3.36 6.03
N GLN A 37 -1.16 3.84 5.77
CA GLN A 37 -2.05 4.38 6.80
C GLN A 37 -3.45 3.83 6.59
N SER A 38 -4.08 3.39 7.67
CA SER A 38 -5.49 3.01 7.68
C SER A 38 -6.16 3.69 8.87
N ASP A 39 -7.33 4.26 8.63
CA ASP A 39 -8.25 4.74 9.65
C ASP A 39 -9.64 4.22 9.31
N LEU A 40 -10.03 3.17 10.00
CA LEU A 40 -11.22 2.37 9.71
C LEU A 40 -12.13 2.29 10.92
N SER A 41 -13.42 2.26 10.67
CA SER A 41 -14.46 2.07 11.69
C SER A 41 -15.37 0.91 11.29
N LEU A 42 -15.77 0.12 12.28
CA LEU A 42 -16.72 -0.97 12.12
C LEU A 42 -18.12 -0.38 11.86
N THR A 43 -18.75 -0.81 10.78
CA THR A 43 -20.12 -0.44 10.43
C THR A 43 -21.15 -1.26 11.21
N PRO A 44 -22.42 -0.81 11.28
CA PRO A 44 -23.52 -1.60 11.84
C PRO A 44 -23.75 -2.96 11.16
N PHE A 45 -23.23 -3.14 9.94
CA PHE A 45 -23.33 -4.36 9.14
C PHE A 45 -22.10 -5.29 9.27
N ASN A 46 -21.25 -5.09 10.30
CA ASN A 46 -20.08 -5.91 10.61
C ASN A 46 -18.95 -5.95 9.55
N PHE A 47 -18.78 -4.88 8.76
CA PHE A 47 -17.59 -4.67 7.93
C PHE A 47 -16.92 -3.33 8.25
N TYR A 48 -15.66 -3.15 7.90
CA TYR A 48 -14.94 -1.90 8.14
C TYR A 48 -15.03 -0.94 6.95
N SER A 49 -15.33 0.33 7.22
CA SER A 49 -15.29 1.42 6.25
C SER A 49 -14.35 2.52 6.75
N GLY A 50 -13.76 3.28 5.82
CA GLY A 50 -12.89 4.39 6.15
C GLY A 50 -11.82 4.59 5.10
N LYS A 51 -10.72 5.24 5.51
CA LYS A 51 -9.65 5.64 4.60
C LYS A 51 -8.45 4.73 4.74
N GLN A 52 -7.90 4.32 3.60
CA GLN A 52 -6.63 3.59 3.55
C GLN A 52 -5.76 4.19 2.45
N THR A 53 -4.51 4.41 2.76
CA THR A 53 -3.52 4.97 1.84
C THR A 53 -2.27 4.12 1.87
N LEU A 54 -1.77 3.78 0.69
CA LEU A 54 -0.46 3.20 0.46
C LEU A 54 0.31 4.15 -0.44
N ASN A 55 1.44 4.67 0.03
CA ASN A 55 2.33 5.53 -0.74
C ASN A 55 3.73 4.96 -0.73
N ILE A 56 4.38 4.96 -1.90
CA ILE A 56 5.76 4.56 -2.07
C ILE A 56 6.42 5.55 -3.03
N SER A 57 7.49 6.18 -2.57
CA SER A 57 8.15 7.27 -3.30
C SER A 57 8.92 6.77 -4.51
N ASP A 58 9.70 5.69 -4.33
CA ASP A 58 10.43 5.03 -5.42
C ASP A 58 10.33 3.52 -5.27
N ILE A 59 10.10 2.84 -6.39
CA ILE A 59 10.15 1.37 -6.49
C ILE A 59 11.27 1.02 -7.45
N ASN A 60 12.18 0.16 -7.00
CA ASN A 60 13.24 -0.41 -7.83
C ASN A 60 13.09 -1.92 -7.84
N PHE A 61 12.88 -2.48 -9.02
CA PHE A 61 12.89 -3.91 -9.25
C PHE A 61 14.17 -4.31 -9.97
N ASN A 62 14.84 -5.32 -9.43
CA ASN A 62 16.10 -5.82 -9.95
C ASN A 62 16.06 -7.34 -9.96
N THR A 63 15.96 -7.93 -11.15
CA THR A 63 16.23 -9.35 -11.41
C THR A 63 17.33 -9.50 -12.44
N ASP A 64 17.78 -10.73 -12.67
CA ASP A 64 18.83 -11.05 -13.65
C ASP A 64 18.40 -10.71 -15.09
N ASP A 65 17.09 -10.69 -15.36
CA ASP A 65 16.54 -10.47 -16.69
C ASP A 65 15.87 -9.10 -16.88
N ILE A 66 15.32 -8.51 -15.82
CA ILE A 66 14.52 -7.31 -15.93
C ILE A 66 14.88 -6.34 -14.80
N LYS A 67 15.19 -5.11 -15.20
CA LYS A 67 15.40 -3.99 -14.30
C LYS A 67 14.44 -2.87 -14.66
N PHE A 68 13.60 -2.46 -13.73
CA PHE A 68 12.73 -1.29 -13.92
C PHE A 68 12.57 -0.51 -12.63
N SER A 69 12.21 0.75 -12.77
CA SER A 69 11.88 1.61 -11.64
C SER A 69 10.73 2.54 -11.97
N PHE A 70 9.93 2.89 -10.98
CA PHE A 70 8.90 3.91 -11.11
C PHE A 70 8.76 4.67 -9.80
N LYS A 71 8.13 5.85 -9.87
CA LYS A 71 8.01 6.78 -8.76
C LYS A 71 6.56 7.01 -8.38
N ASN A 72 6.38 7.48 -7.14
CA ASN A 72 5.11 7.99 -6.62
C ASN A 72 3.96 6.98 -6.80
N PHE A 73 4.21 5.74 -6.43
CA PHE A 73 3.16 4.73 -6.38
C PHE A 73 2.23 5.10 -5.23
N ALA A 74 0.99 5.45 -5.55
CA ALA A 74 -0.02 5.78 -4.56
C ALA A 74 -1.29 4.97 -4.84
N ILE A 75 -1.85 4.36 -3.81
CA ILE A 75 -3.20 3.79 -3.81
C ILE A 75 -3.95 4.42 -2.64
N ASN A 76 -5.11 5.01 -2.92
CA ASN A 76 -6.03 5.47 -1.90
C ASN A 76 -7.38 4.79 -2.08
N LEU A 77 -7.88 4.25 -0.97
CA LEU A 77 -9.20 3.65 -0.82
C LEU A 77 -9.96 4.51 0.17
N ASP A 78 -11.11 5.03 -0.23
CA ASP A 78 -12.02 5.77 0.64
C ASP A 78 -13.40 5.12 0.53
N SER A 79 -13.86 4.56 1.64
CA SER A 79 -15.11 3.82 1.72
C SER A 79 -16.00 4.46 2.78
N VAL A 80 -17.23 4.82 2.42
CA VAL A 80 -18.18 5.45 3.33
C VAL A 80 -19.52 4.73 3.29
N LEU A 81 -20.03 4.32 4.46
CA LEU A 81 -21.40 3.82 4.58
C LEU A 81 -22.38 4.98 4.45
N LYS A 82 -23.33 4.85 3.52
CA LYS A 82 -24.46 5.77 3.31
C LYS A 82 -25.74 4.95 3.31
N ASP A 83 -26.52 5.09 4.38
CA ASP A 83 -27.71 4.27 4.67
C ASP A 83 -27.33 2.78 4.64
N ASP A 84 -27.87 2.02 3.68
CA ASP A 84 -27.62 0.58 3.48
C ASP A 84 -26.63 0.30 2.32
N SER A 85 -25.97 1.35 1.80
CA SER A 85 -25.08 1.27 0.64
C SER A 85 -23.66 1.72 0.97
N ILE A 86 -22.67 1.17 0.27
CA ILE A 86 -21.27 1.60 0.39
C ILE A 86 -20.93 2.45 -0.83
N ASP A 87 -20.45 3.66 -0.59
CA ASP A 87 -19.83 4.51 -1.60
C ASP A 87 -18.31 4.33 -1.51
N ASP A 88 -17.73 3.75 -2.56
CA ASP A 88 -16.32 3.38 -2.62
C ASP A 88 -15.60 4.16 -3.72
N LYS A 89 -14.44 4.72 -3.37
CA LYS A 89 -13.53 5.36 -4.32
C LYS A 89 -12.14 4.75 -4.23
N ILE A 90 -11.70 4.18 -5.34
CA ILE A 90 -10.33 3.71 -5.54
C ILE A 90 -9.63 4.68 -6.46
N SER A 91 -8.46 5.17 -6.05
CA SER A 91 -7.58 5.97 -6.90
C SER A 91 -6.16 5.42 -6.85
N TYR A 92 -5.50 5.40 -8.01
CA TYR A 92 -4.11 4.99 -8.10
C TYR A 92 -3.31 5.95 -8.99
N ASN A 93 -2.02 6.09 -8.69
CA ASN A 93 -1.10 6.88 -9.50
C ASN A 93 0.27 6.19 -9.59
N ILE A 94 0.87 6.24 -10.78
CA ILE A 94 2.20 5.72 -11.08
C ILE A 94 2.87 6.69 -12.05
N ASN A 95 4.05 7.21 -11.68
CA ASN A 95 4.78 8.14 -12.51
C ASN A 95 6.15 7.55 -12.92
N ASN A 96 6.66 8.04 -14.04
CA ASN A 96 8.06 7.85 -14.46
C ASN A 96 8.49 6.37 -14.49
N LEU A 97 7.71 5.51 -15.14
CA LEU A 97 8.11 4.13 -15.40
C LEU A 97 9.31 4.12 -16.36
N ILE A 98 10.42 3.54 -15.89
CA ILE A 98 11.68 3.47 -16.61
C ILE A 98 12.13 2.02 -16.65
N ALA A 99 12.26 1.46 -17.85
CA ALA A 99 13.03 0.24 -18.08
C ALA A 99 14.52 0.58 -18.09
N LYS A 100 15.35 -0.25 -17.46
CA LYS A 100 16.81 -0.11 -17.46
C LYS A 100 17.41 -1.22 -18.31
N GLU A 101 18.37 -0.88 -19.17
CA GLU A 101 19.05 -1.86 -20.01
C GLU A 101 19.84 -2.89 -19.17
N LYS A 102 19.97 -4.09 -19.71
CA LYS A 102 20.80 -5.18 -19.16
C LYS A 102 22.27 -4.81 -19.44
N THR A 103 22.97 -4.25 -18.45
CA THR A 103 24.44 -4.08 -18.47
C THR A 103 25.14 -5.40 -18.22
#